data_AF-A0A923ELW5-F1
#
_entry.id   AF-A0A923ELW5-F1
#
_cell.length_a   1.000
_cell.length_b   1.000
_cell.length_c   1.000
_cell.angle_alpha   90.00
_cell.angle_beta   90.00
_cell.angle_gamma   90.00
#
_symmetry.space_group_name_H-M   'P 1'
#
loop_
_entity.id
_entity.type
_entity.pdbx_description
1 polymer ?
#
loop_
_entity_poly.entity_id
_entity_poly.type
_entity_poly.pdbx_seq_one_letter_code
_entity_poly.pdbx_strand_id
1 'polypeptide(L)'
;MMLRNFFLVLTSTTVILCLSAAPSFSGRHAQKKNTYEKHIKQSQQTVLHMYLVDENSQWTLTRNAPKGKMKYRMWDDTFNFTFKGIKLSPDTLYTLIYYKENGMSDYVYLGEGLTDQRGRIYFENTVDTCSMPAEDDAYHDFGARILLVPSDYIYDNAGLIFPESDTFLEGSHLIRFLDTNGCTVPEIDDGSVDDDPVDEDPVPPIVVIPPEEEIPY
;
A
#
# COMPACT_ATOMS: atom_id res chain seq x y z
N MET A 1 24.94 -13.68 -68.75
CA MET A 1 24.87 -13.04 -70.07
C MET A 1 23.68 -13.63 -70.80
N MET A 2 22.75 -12.78 -71.28
CA MET A 2 21.53 -13.12 -72.05
C MET A 2 20.37 -13.78 -71.26
N LEU A 3 19.08 -13.45 -71.41
CA LEU A 3 18.38 -12.51 -72.29
C LEU A 3 17.03 -12.13 -71.62
N ARG A 4 16.56 -10.92 -71.93
CA ARG A 4 15.24 -10.35 -71.59
C ARG A 4 14.09 -11.25 -72.07
N ASN A 5 12.96 -11.25 -71.35
CA ASN A 5 11.65 -11.31 -71.99
C ASN A 5 10.66 -10.39 -71.28
N PHE A 6 10.18 -9.45 -72.09
CA PHE A 6 9.14 -8.47 -71.87
C PHE A 6 7.78 -9.18 -71.89
N PHE A 7 6.92 -8.97 -70.91
CA PHE A 7 5.47 -9.01 -71.15
C PHE A 7 4.77 -7.88 -70.39
N LEU A 8 4.15 -7.04 -71.20
CA LEU A 8 3.37 -5.87 -70.90
C LEU A 8 1.92 -6.39 -70.78
N VAL A 9 1.28 -6.26 -69.60
CA VAL A 9 -0.18 -6.46 -69.49
C VAL A 9 -0.81 -5.35 -68.68
N LEU A 10 -1.83 -4.79 -69.32
CA LEU A 10 -2.61 -3.60 -69.03
C LEU A 10 -3.56 -3.74 -67.83
N THR A 11 -3.67 -2.62 -67.12
CA THR A 11 -4.89 -1.96 -66.60
C THR A 11 -5.93 -2.75 -65.79
N SER A 12 -6.17 -2.27 -64.56
CA SER A 12 -7.51 -1.80 -64.15
C SER A 12 -7.41 -1.03 -62.83
N THR A 13 -7.40 0.30 -62.93
CA THR A 13 -7.56 1.19 -61.77
C THR A 13 -9.04 1.30 -61.43
N THR A 14 -9.48 0.55 -60.43
CA THR A 14 -10.81 0.75 -59.83
C THR A 14 -10.69 1.75 -58.69
N VAL A 15 -11.07 3.00 -58.93
CA VAL A 15 -11.23 4.01 -57.88
C VAL A 15 -12.58 3.77 -57.23
N ILE A 16 -12.57 3.15 -56.04
CA ILE A 16 -13.77 3.03 -55.20
C ILE A 16 -13.90 4.32 -54.39
N LEU A 17 -14.81 5.18 -54.84
CA LEU A 17 -15.21 6.40 -54.14
C LEU A 17 -16.14 6.00 -52.98
N CYS A 18 -15.58 5.70 -51.81
CA CYS A 18 -16.37 5.53 -50.59
C CYS A 18 -16.94 6.89 -50.17
N LEU A 19 -18.23 7.11 -50.42
CA LEU A 19 -19.01 8.13 -49.72
C LEU A 19 -19.01 7.77 -48.23
N SER A 20 -18.14 8.40 -47.46
CA SER A 20 -18.28 8.45 -46.01
C SER A 20 -19.43 9.40 -45.68
N ALA A 21 -20.60 8.83 -45.41
CA ALA A 21 -21.65 9.53 -44.70
C ALA A 21 -21.07 9.97 -43.34
N ALA A 22 -20.89 11.29 -43.16
CA ALA A 22 -20.50 11.84 -41.87
C ALA A 22 -21.62 11.53 -40.87
N PRO A 23 -21.35 10.86 -39.74
CA PRO A 23 -22.34 10.75 -38.69
C PRO A 23 -22.59 12.15 -38.12
N SER A 24 -23.84 12.59 -38.21
CA SER A 24 -24.37 13.78 -37.56
C SER A 24 -24.03 13.73 -36.07
N PHE A 25 -23.18 14.66 -35.63
CA PHE A 25 -22.80 14.82 -34.23
C PHE A 25 -24.00 15.41 -33.47
N SER A 26 -24.96 14.56 -33.15
CA SER A 26 -26.04 14.88 -32.23
C SER A 26 -25.49 14.80 -30.82
N GLY A 27 -25.60 15.90 -30.09
CA GLY A 27 -24.96 16.14 -28.81
C GLY A 27 -25.20 15.03 -27.78
N ARG A 28 -24.12 14.63 -27.12
CA ARG A 28 -24.16 14.01 -25.79
C ARG A 28 -23.41 14.91 -24.83
N HIS A 29 -24.16 15.81 -24.20
CA HIS A 29 -23.83 16.25 -22.85
C HIS A 29 -23.86 15.02 -21.93
N ALA A 30 -22.90 14.97 -20.99
CA ALA A 30 -22.84 14.06 -19.84
C ALA A 30 -22.58 12.56 -20.12
N GLN A 31 -21.34 12.19 -20.47
CA GLN A 31 -20.87 10.81 -20.23
C GLN A 31 -19.33 10.67 -20.18
N LYS A 32 -18.62 11.58 -19.49
CA LYS A 32 -17.16 11.49 -19.29
C LYS A 32 -16.69 11.23 -17.85
N LYS A 33 -17.60 11.06 -16.88
CA LYS A 33 -17.23 10.70 -15.50
C LYS A 33 -17.19 9.19 -15.20
N ASN A 34 -17.81 8.35 -16.02
CA ASN A 34 -18.08 6.96 -15.62
C ASN A 34 -17.11 5.93 -16.21
N THR A 35 -16.22 6.32 -17.11
CA THR A 35 -15.23 5.41 -17.70
C THR A 35 -14.00 5.27 -16.78
N TYR A 36 -13.61 6.33 -16.08
CA TYR A 36 -12.51 6.29 -15.09
C TYR A 36 -12.88 5.42 -13.87
N GLU A 37 -14.07 5.61 -13.29
CA GLU A 37 -14.56 4.78 -12.17
C GLU A 37 -14.71 3.30 -12.55
N LYS A 38 -15.09 2.99 -13.79
CA LYS A 38 -15.25 1.61 -14.25
C LYS A 38 -13.91 0.89 -14.43
N HIS A 39 -12.85 1.59 -14.82
CA HIS A 39 -11.50 1.02 -14.89
C HIS A 39 -10.86 0.87 -13.51
N ILE A 40 -11.18 1.76 -12.55
CA ILE A 40 -10.75 1.64 -11.15
C ILE A 40 -11.45 0.44 -10.47
N LYS A 41 -12.72 0.17 -10.75
CA LYS A 41 -13.44 -1.00 -10.21
C LYS A 41 -13.02 -2.35 -10.80
N GLN A 42 -12.29 -2.36 -11.92
CA GLN A 42 -11.87 -3.60 -12.58
C GLN A 42 -10.37 -3.90 -12.40
N SER A 43 -9.56 -2.93 -11.98
CA SER A 43 -8.22 -3.17 -11.43
C SER A 43 -8.26 -3.60 -9.96
N GLN A 44 -9.38 -3.38 -9.26
CA GLN A 44 -9.67 -3.56 -7.83
C GLN A 44 -9.42 -4.94 -7.17
N GLN A 45 -8.71 -5.87 -7.82
CA GLN A 45 -8.49 -7.21 -7.25
C GLN A 45 -7.11 -7.79 -7.54
N THR A 46 -6.06 -6.97 -7.62
CA THR A 46 -4.69 -7.53 -7.66
C THR A 46 -4.34 -8.09 -6.29
N VAL A 47 -4.62 -9.38 -6.11
CA VAL A 47 -4.19 -10.13 -4.93
C VAL A 47 -2.70 -10.43 -5.08
N LEU A 48 -1.90 -9.87 -4.18
CA LEU A 48 -0.46 -10.04 -4.12
C LEU A 48 -0.09 -11.09 -3.08
N HIS A 49 1.12 -11.62 -3.23
CA HIS A 49 1.68 -12.64 -2.35
C HIS A 49 3.08 -12.22 -1.92
N MET A 50 3.34 -12.36 -0.63
CA MET A 50 4.65 -12.15 -0.03
C MET A 50 5.04 -13.40 0.76
N TYR A 51 6.33 -13.72 0.75
CA TYR A 51 6.91 -14.73 1.64
C TYR A 51 7.64 -14.03 2.77
N LEU A 52 7.56 -14.60 3.97
CA LEU A 52 8.37 -14.19 5.11
C LEU A 52 9.38 -15.31 5.40
N VAL A 53 10.65 -14.97 5.56
CA VAL A 53 11.74 -15.91 5.81
C VAL A 53 12.66 -15.38 6.90
N ASP A 54 13.40 -16.29 7.55
CA ASP A 54 14.48 -15.93 8.46
C ASP A 54 15.59 -15.20 7.68
N GLU A 55 16.08 -14.08 8.22
CA GLU A 55 17.14 -13.25 7.63
C GLU A 55 18.40 -14.07 7.34
N ASN A 56 18.73 -15.00 8.24
CA ASN A 56 19.90 -15.86 8.13
C ASN A 56 19.78 -16.89 6.99
N SER A 57 18.59 -17.06 6.41
CA SER A 57 18.35 -18.02 5.34
C SER A 57 18.95 -17.58 3.99
N GLN A 58 19.60 -16.42 3.91
CA GLN A 58 20.14 -15.84 2.66
C GLN A 58 19.07 -15.80 1.56
N TRP A 59 17.80 -15.58 1.95
CA TRP A 59 16.62 -15.64 1.07
C TRP A 59 16.40 -17.00 0.37
N THR A 60 17.14 -18.04 0.77
CA THR A 60 16.92 -19.39 0.28
C THR A 60 15.77 -20.01 1.06
N LEU A 61 14.73 -20.42 0.32
CA LEU A 61 13.60 -21.17 0.87
C LEU A 61 14.06 -22.59 1.19
N THR A 62 14.82 -22.76 2.27
CA THR A 62 15.19 -24.10 2.71
C THR A 62 13.91 -24.86 3.07
N ARG A 63 13.92 -26.17 2.81
CA ARG A 63 12.75 -27.00 3.10
C ARG A 63 12.44 -26.98 4.60
N ASN A 64 13.45 -26.79 5.45
CA ASN A 64 13.38 -26.98 6.90
C ASN A 64 13.40 -25.71 7.74
N ALA A 65 13.59 -24.52 7.15
CA ALA A 65 13.47 -23.28 7.90
C ALA A 65 12.01 -22.88 8.19
N PRO A 66 11.79 -22.14 9.30
CA PRO A 66 10.61 -21.33 9.52
C PRO A 66 10.28 -20.45 8.31
N LYS A 67 9.00 -20.34 7.95
CA LYS A 67 8.56 -19.44 6.86
C LYS A 67 7.08 -19.11 6.92
N GLY A 68 6.75 -17.94 6.39
CA GLY A 68 5.41 -17.42 6.23
C GLY A 68 5.05 -17.18 4.76
N LYS A 69 3.75 -17.18 4.47
CA LYS A 69 3.18 -16.66 3.24
C LYS A 69 2.02 -15.74 3.61
N MET A 70 2.10 -14.50 3.14
CA MET A 70 1.05 -13.50 3.26
C MET A 70 0.38 -13.30 1.90
N LYS A 71 -0.94 -13.21 1.89
CA LYS A 71 -1.77 -12.81 0.75
C LYS A 71 -2.46 -11.50 1.11
N TYR A 72 -2.34 -10.47 0.29
CA TYR A 72 -2.89 -9.14 0.59
C TYR A 72 -3.34 -8.42 -0.69
N ARG A 73 -3.99 -7.26 -0.55
CA ARG A 73 -4.34 -6.36 -1.66
C ARG A 73 -3.47 -5.11 -1.61
N MET A 74 -3.11 -4.59 -2.77
CA MET A 74 -2.26 -3.39 -2.88
C MET A 74 -3.00 -2.09 -2.56
N TRP A 75 -4.34 -2.08 -2.61
CA TRP A 75 -5.17 -0.94 -2.25
C TRP A 75 -6.56 -1.40 -1.82
N ASP A 76 -7.12 -0.73 -0.83
CA ASP A 76 -8.48 -0.87 -0.31
C ASP A 76 -8.67 0.23 0.75
N ASP A 77 -9.87 0.33 1.34
CA ASP A 77 -10.12 1.24 2.48
C ASP A 77 -9.46 0.74 3.78
N THR A 78 -9.03 -0.52 3.82
CA THR A 78 -8.37 -1.16 4.96
C THR A 78 -7.37 -2.20 4.48
N PHE A 79 -6.29 -2.41 5.23
CA PHE A 79 -5.32 -3.44 4.89
C PHE A 79 -5.86 -4.84 5.21
N ASN A 80 -6.42 -5.51 4.20
CA ASN A 80 -6.92 -6.87 4.29
C ASN A 80 -5.87 -7.89 3.86
N PHE A 81 -5.59 -8.86 4.73
CA PHE A 81 -4.61 -9.90 4.44
C PHE A 81 -4.94 -11.24 5.10
N THR A 82 -4.37 -12.29 4.54
CA THR A 82 -4.33 -13.64 5.11
C THR A 82 -2.88 -14.06 5.30
N PHE A 83 -2.53 -14.54 6.48
CA PHE A 83 -1.20 -15.06 6.79
C PHE A 83 -1.23 -16.56 7.08
N LYS A 84 -0.20 -17.28 6.59
CA LYS A 84 0.04 -18.68 6.92
C LYS A 84 1.53 -18.90 7.19
N GLY A 85 1.86 -19.36 8.39
CA GLY A 85 3.21 -19.75 8.78
C GLY A 85 3.34 -21.24 9.04
N ILE A 86 4.54 -21.77 8.83
CA ILE A 86 4.90 -23.16 9.14
C ILE A 86 6.30 -23.23 9.73
N LYS A 87 6.55 -24.30 10.51
CA LYS A 87 7.85 -24.57 11.16
C LYS A 87 8.28 -23.45 12.11
N LEU A 88 7.31 -22.73 12.67
CA LEU A 88 7.52 -21.81 13.77
C LEU A 88 7.66 -22.60 15.09
N SER A 89 8.05 -21.92 16.16
CA SER A 89 7.99 -22.49 17.50
C SER A 89 6.55 -22.91 17.83
N PRO A 90 6.30 -24.16 18.26
CA PRO A 90 4.97 -24.61 18.66
C PRO A 90 4.43 -23.86 19.88
N ASP A 91 3.10 -23.77 20.00
CA ASP A 91 2.40 -23.18 21.14
C ASP A 91 2.91 -21.77 21.53
N THR A 92 3.30 -20.99 20.53
CA THR A 92 3.91 -19.66 20.66
C THR A 92 3.03 -18.62 19.99
N LEU A 93 2.76 -17.51 20.67
CA LEU A 93 2.03 -16.37 20.10
C LEU A 93 2.99 -15.57 19.22
N TYR A 94 2.57 -15.32 17.98
CA TYR A 94 3.30 -14.48 17.04
C TYR A 94 2.44 -13.32 16.60
N THR A 95 3.07 -12.16 16.48
CA THR A 95 2.46 -10.93 15.99
C THR A 95 3.09 -10.54 14.66
N LEU A 96 2.24 -10.22 13.69
CA LEU A 96 2.62 -9.63 12.42
C LEU A 96 2.57 -8.11 12.56
N ILE A 97 3.65 -7.46 12.17
CA ILE A 97 3.81 -6.01 12.27
C ILE A 97 4.29 -5.43 10.95
N TYR A 98 3.92 -4.18 10.70
CA TYR A 98 4.67 -3.29 9.83
C TYR A 98 5.65 -2.51 10.72
N TYR A 99 6.94 -2.77 10.53
CA TYR A 99 7.99 -2.06 11.24
C TYR A 99 8.34 -0.75 10.52
N LYS A 100 8.31 0.38 11.22
CA LYS A 100 8.70 1.68 10.68
C LYS A 100 10.15 2.00 11.05
N GLU A 101 10.96 2.40 10.08
CA GLU A 101 12.32 2.87 10.36
C GLU A 101 12.29 4.38 10.58
N ASN A 102 12.00 4.84 11.80
CA ASN A 102 11.99 6.27 12.12
C ASN A 102 12.98 6.64 13.25
N GLY A 103 13.97 5.79 13.50
CA GLY A 103 14.93 5.94 14.60
C GLY A 103 14.37 5.61 15.98
N MET A 104 13.08 5.25 16.06
CA MET A 104 12.43 4.62 17.21
C MET A 104 12.01 3.20 16.80
N SER A 105 11.90 2.29 17.77
CA SER A 105 11.41 0.92 17.54
C SER A 105 9.88 0.91 17.34
N ASP A 106 9.39 1.74 16.42
CA ASP A 106 7.98 1.97 16.14
C ASP A 106 7.42 0.94 15.14
N TYR A 107 6.16 0.56 15.33
CA TYR A 107 5.50 -0.44 14.51
C TYR A 107 3.98 -0.24 14.48
N VAL A 108 3.36 -0.72 13.41
CA VAL A 108 1.91 -0.87 13.30
C VAL A 108 1.57 -2.35 13.52
N TYR A 109 0.71 -2.62 14.50
CA TYR A 109 0.16 -3.95 14.74
C TYR A 109 -0.79 -4.34 13.60
N LEU A 110 -0.50 -5.45 12.91
CA LEU A 110 -1.34 -5.95 11.82
C LEU A 110 -2.23 -7.11 12.25
N GLY A 111 -1.81 -7.89 13.25
CA GLY A 111 -2.55 -9.03 13.76
C GLY A 111 -1.65 -10.03 14.45
N GLU A 112 -2.24 -11.00 15.14
CA GLU A 112 -1.51 -12.05 15.84
C GLU A 112 -2.19 -13.41 15.69
N GLY A 113 -1.46 -14.46 16.05
CA GLY A 113 -2.02 -15.79 16.16
C GLY A 113 -1.13 -16.73 16.95
N LEU A 114 -1.76 -17.76 17.52
CA LEU A 114 -1.09 -18.81 18.27
C LEU A 114 -0.73 -19.96 17.32
N THR A 115 0.52 -20.42 17.35
CA THR A 115 0.92 -21.62 16.62
C THR A 115 0.34 -22.88 17.24
N ASP A 116 0.04 -23.88 16.40
CA ASP A 116 -0.29 -25.22 16.89
C ASP A 116 0.96 -26.02 17.31
N GLN A 117 0.76 -27.21 17.85
CA GLN A 117 1.82 -28.15 18.24
C GLN A 117 2.77 -28.55 17.10
N ARG A 118 2.43 -28.25 15.84
CA ARG A 118 3.26 -28.50 14.66
C ARG A 118 3.96 -27.23 14.15
N GLY A 119 3.89 -26.13 14.90
CA GLY A 119 4.48 -24.85 14.52
C GLY A 119 3.78 -24.22 13.32
N ARG A 120 2.47 -24.46 13.16
CA ARG A 120 1.65 -23.86 12.10
C ARG A 120 0.77 -22.78 12.67
N ILE A 121 0.66 -21.69 11.93
CA ILE A 121 -0.19 -20.55 12.27
C ILE A 121 -0.99 -20.17 11.03
N TYR A 122 -2.22 -19.74 11.25
CA TYR A 122 -3.08 -19.17 10.23
C TYR A 122 -3.96 -18.12 10.88
N PHE A 123 -4.00 -16.93 10.29
CA PHE A 123 -4.97 -15.89 10.65
C PHE A 123 -5.26 -15.00 9.45
N GLU A 124 -6.43 -14.41 9.48
CA GLU A 124 -6.93 -13.44 8.51
C GLU A 124 -7.35 -12.21 9.30
N ASN A 125 -6.92 -11.03 8.85
CA ASN A 125 -7.25 -9.79 9.55
C ASN A 125 -7.50 -8.65 8.56
N THR A 126 -8.12 -7.61 9.08
CA THR A 126 -8.35 -6.34 8.38
C THR A 126 -8.09 -5.22 9.37
N VAL A 127 -7.14 -4.34 9.04
CA VAL A 127 -6.72 -3.24 9.91
C VAL A 127 -6.73 -1.94 9.10
N ASP A 128 -7.24 -0.87 9.69
CA ASP A 128 -7.02 0.48 9.14
C ASP A 128 -5.61 0.92 9.55
N THR A 129 -4.68 0.87 8.60
CA THR A 129 -3.27 1.24 8.79
C THR A 129 -2.95 2.60 8.21
N CYS A 130 -3.93 3.29 7.62
CA CYS A 130 -3.69 4.20 6.49
C CYS A 130 -2.89 3.53 5.36
N SER A 131 -2.33 4.36 4.46
CA SER A 131 -1.33 3.91 3.48
C SER A 131 -0.03 3.45 4.14
N MET A 132 0.57 2.40 3.59
CA MET A 132 1.87 1.88 4.01
C MET A 132 2.87 1.93 2.84
N PRO A 133 4.12 2.40 3.06
CA PRO A 133 4.62 3.01 4.30
C PRO A 133 3.89 4.28 4.72
N ALA A 134 3.96 4.57 6.03
CA ALA A 134 3.59 5.88 6.55
C ALA A 134 4.58 6.96 6.04
N GLU A 135 4.15 8.22 6.02
CA GLU A 135 4.99 9.35 5.54
C GLU A 135 6.22 9.61 6.41
N ASP A 136 6.18 9.22 7.68
CA ASP A 136 7.25 9.37 8.67
C ASP A 136 8.25 8.20 8.71
N ASP A 137 8.05 7.17 7.88
CA ASP A 137 8.99 6.04 7.75
C ASP A 137 10.16 6.42 6.85
N ALA A 138 11.41 6.20 7.29
CA ALA A 138 12.60 6.43 6.47
C ALA A 138 12.62 5.59 5.18
N TYR A 139 11.85 4.49 5.14
CA TYR A 139 11.66 3.68 3.93
C TYR A 139 10.43 4.07 3.09
N HIS A 140 9.83 5.25 3.31
CA HIS A 140 8.60 5.68 2.62
C HIS A 140 8.66 5.53 1.09
N ASP A 141 9.78 5.91 0.48
CA ASP A 141 9.99 5.84 -0.97
C ASP A 141 10.32 4.42 -1.48
N PHE A 142 10.55 3.46 -0.60
CA PHE A 142 10.92 2.09 -0.96
C PHE A 142 9.79 1.09 -0.72
N GLY A 143 9.13 1.17 0.43
CA GLY A 143 8.04 0.28 0.82
C GLY A 143 8.15 -0.18 2.28
N ALA A 144 7.07 -0.81 2.76
CA ALA A 144 6.89 -1.19 4.14
C ALA A 144 7.55 -2.53 4.44
N ARG A 145 8.30 -2.57 5.54
CA ARG A 145 8.95 -3.79 6.04
C ARG A 145 7.98 -4.55 6.94
N ILE A 146 7.66 -5.78 6.54
CA ILE A 146 6.72 -6.65 7.28
C ILE A 146 7.52 -7.70 8.04
N LEU A 147 7.27 -7.79 9.36
CA LEU A 147 7.92 -8.75 10.24
C LEU A 147 6.88 -9.63 10.92
N LEU A 148 7.22 -10.91 11.15
CA LEU A 148 6.52 -11.78 12.09
C LEU A 148 7.45 -12.04 13.27
N VAL A 149 7.04 -11.61 14.46
CA VAL A 149 7.86 -11.66 15.68
C VAL A 149 7.10 -12.43 16.76
N PRO A 150 7.77 -13.23 17.62
CA PRO A 150 7.13 -13.74 18.82
C PRO A 150 6.62 -12.58 19.67
N SER A 151 5.39 -12.67 20.16
CA SER A 151 4.72 -11.54 20.82
C SER A 151 5.39 -11.10 22.11
N ASP A 152 6.20 -11.96 22.74
CA ASP A 152 6.99 -11.65 23.94
C ASP A 152 8.06 -10.56 23.71
N TYR A 153 8.34 -10.20 22.45
CA TYR A 153 9.26 -9.13 22.08
C TYR A 153 8.56 -7.79 21.77
N ILE A 154 7.24 -7.75 21.86
CA ILE A 154 6.42 -6.57 21.60
C ILE A 154 5.94 -6.01 22.93
N TYR A 155 6.30 -4.76 23.22
CA TYR A 155 5.94 -4.09 24.46
C TYR A 155 5.12 -2.83 24.19
N ASP A 156 3.91 -2.79 24.75
CA ASP A 156 3.04 -1.63 24.68
C ASP A 156 3.78 -0.38 25.19
N ASN A 157 3.84 0.65 24.34
CA ASN A 157 4.47 1.96 24.60
C ASN A 157 6.01 1.96 24.76
N ALA A 158 6.69 0.81 24.70
CA ALA A 158 8.15 0.72 24.77
C ALA A 158 8.80 0.33 23.42
N GLY A 159 7.99 -0.05 22.44
CA GLY A 159 8.43 -0.41 21.10
C GLY A 159 8.82 -1.89 20.96
N LEU A 160 9.46 -2.21 19.85
CA LEU A 160 9.97 -3.55 19.55
C LEU A 160 11.36 -3.77 20.15
N ILE A 161 11.53 -4.77 21.02
CA ILE A 161 12.86 -5.27 21.35
C ILE A 161 13.26 -6.24 20.26
N PHE A 162 14.19 -5.84 19.39
CA PHE A 162 14.64 -6.71 18.32
C PHE A 162 15.25 -8.00 18.89
N PRO A 163 14.63 -9.15 18.59
CA PRO A 163 15.18 -10.40 19.03
C PRO A 163 16.34 -10.81 18.12
N GLU A 164 17.09 -11.85 18.50
CA GLU A 164 18.16 -12.37 17.64
C GLU A 164 17.61 -12.74 16.25
N SER A 165 18.42 -12.57 15.19
CA SER A 165 17.94 -12.60 13.79
C SER A 165 17.27 -13.92 13.37
N ASP A 166 17.46 -15.01 14.11
CA ASP A 166 16.87 -16.33 13.86
C ASP A 166 15.49 -16.54 14.51
N THR A 167 14.98 -15.54 15.25
CA THR A 167 13.73 -15.66 16.02
C THR A 167 12.52 -15.00 15.35
N PHE A 168 12.74 -14.16 14.34
CA PHE A 168 11.68 -13.48 13.58
C PHE A 168 11.75 -13.82 12.09
N LEU A 169 10.67 -13.56 11.36
CA LEU A 169 10.64 -13.66 9.91
C LEU A 169 10.46 -12.27 9.29
N GLU A 170 11.21 -11.99 8.23
CA GLU A 170 11.11 -10.77 7.45
C GLU A 170 10.53 -11.03 6.06
N GLY A 171 9.71 -10.10 5.58
CA GLY A 171 9.18 -10.10 4.22
C GLY A 171 10.29 -10.14 3.17
N SER A 172 10.12 -10.98 2.15
CA SER A 172 11.11 -11.17 1.09
C SER A 172 11.32 -9.96 0.16
N HIS A 173 10.55 -8.90 0.36
CA HIS A 173 10.58 -7.63 -0.33
C HIS A 173 9.81 -6.61 0.51
N LEU A 174 9.87 -5.34 0.17
CA LEU A 174 9.03 -4.31 0.77
C LEU A 174 7.67 -4.26 0.08
N ILE A 175 6.60 -3.95 0.81
CA ILE A 175 5.25 -3.80 0.22
C ILE A 175 4.80 -2.36 0.12
N ARG A 176 3.78 -2.12 -0.70
CA ARG A 176 3.02 -0.89 -0.66
C ARG A 176 1.55 -1.22 -0.51
N PHE A 177 0.87 -0.46 0.34
CA PHE A 177 -0.57 -0.46 0.47
C PHE A 177 -1.05 0.97 0.35
N LEU A 178 -2.02 1.21 -0.53
CA LEU A 178 -2.65 2.51 -0.71
C LEU A 178 -4.06 2.46 -0.13
N ASP A 179 -4.27 3.24 0.92
CA ASP A 179 -5.60 3.49 1.47
C ASP A 179 -6.41 4.37 0.50
N THR A 180 -7.63 3.92 0.16
CA THR A 180 -8.50 4.59 -0.82
C THR A 180 -9.53 5.55 -0.24
N ASN A 181 -9.75 5.56 1.08
CA ASN A 181 -10.65 6.51 1.74
C ASN A 181 -9.91 7.49 2.67
N GLY A 182 -8.60 7.28 2.86
CA GLY A 182 -7.71 8.17 3.59
C GLY A 182 -7.68 7.87 5.09
N CYS A 183 -6.62 8.32 5.77
CA CYS A 183 -6.45 8.11 7.20
C CYS A 183 -7.64 8.61 8.00
N THR A 184 -8.42 7.69 8.58
CA THR A 184 -9.35 8.08 9.64
C THR A 184 -8.53 8.28 10.91
N VAL A 185 -8.21 9.52 11.24
CA VAL A 185 -7.69 9.84 12.58
C VAL A 185 -8.83 9.50 13.52
N PRO A 186 -8.67 8.55 14.47
CA PRO A 186 -9.72 8.30 15.44
C PRO A 186 -10.00 9.63 16.13
N GLU A 187 -11.25 10.10 16.08
CA GLU A 187 -11.66 11.24 16.90
C GLU A 187 -11.28 10.88 18.33
N ILE A 188 -10.23 11.52 18.84
CA ILE A 188 -9.92 11.49 20.24
C ILE A 188 -11.08 12.26 20.85
N ASP A 189 -12.03 11.52 21.43
CA ASP A 189 -12.98 12.08 22.39
C ASP A 189 -12.13 12.62 23.54
N ASP A 190 -11.68 13.86 23.39
CA ASP A 190 -10.82 14.54 24.34
C ASP A 190 -11.55 14.82 25.65
N GLY A 191 -12.83 14.43 25.74
CA GLY A 191 -13.68 14.63 26.89
C GLY A 191 -13.66 16.09 27.29
N SER A 192 -13.49 17.02 26.34
CA SER A 192 -13.63 18.44 26.59
C SER A 192 -15.04 18.66 27.12
N VAL A 193 -15.12 18.68 28.45
CA VAL A 193 -16.21 19.23 29.21
C VAL A 193 -16.42 20.61 28.64
N ASP A 194 -17.64 20.91 28.17
CA ASP A 194 -18.04 22.22 27.69
C ASP A 194 -17.51 23.29 28.67
N ASP A 195 -16.37 23.90 28.35
CA ASP A 195 -15.83 25.01 29.11
C ASP A 195 -16.85 26.15 28.93
N ASP A 196 -17.50 26.51 30.03
CA ASP A 196 -18.37 27.69 30.11
C ASP A 196 -17.70 28.85 29.38
N PRO A 197 -18.43 29.61 28.55
CA PRO A 197 -17.84 30.68 27.73
C PRO A 197 -17.12 31.67 28.64
N VAL A 198 -15.80 31.66 28.57
CA VAL A 198 -14.96 32.69 29.17
C VAL A 198 -15.23 33.97 28.40
N ASP A 199 -15.70 35.01 29.10
CA ASP A 199 -15.86 36.35 28.57
C ASP A 199 -14.52 36.82 27.98
N GLU A 200 -14.36 36.68 26.65
CA GLU A 200 -13.15 37.13 25.96
C GLU A 200 -13.06 38.65 26.01
N ASP A 201 -11.96 39.15 26.60
CA ASP A 201 -11.59 40.55 26.54
C ASP A 201 -11.45 41.02 25.08
N PRO A 202 -11.82 42.26 24.76
CA PRO A 202 -11.86 42.75 23.39
C PRO A 202 -10.48 42.70 22.72
N VAL A 203 -10.41 41.98 21.61
CA VAL A 203 -9.22 41.86 20.75
C VAL A 203 -8.78 43.26 20.29
N PRO A 204 -7.51 43.66 20.52
CA PRO A 204 -7.02 44.94 20.05
C PRO A 204 -6.98 44.98 18.51
N PRO A 205 -7.13 46.17 17.90
CA PRO A 205 -7.16 46.31 16.45
C PRO A 205 -5.88 45.79 15.80
N ILE A 206 -6.06 44.97 14.76
CA ILE A 206 -4.98 44.42 13.94
C ILE A 206 -4.23 45.59 13.27
N VAL A 207 -2.97 45.76 13.65
CA VAL A 207 -2.05 46.69 12.97
C VAL A 207 -1.59 46.00 11.68
N VAL A 208 -2.08 46.48 10.54
CA VAL A 208 -1.64 46.02 9.22
C VAL A 208 -0.23 46.56 8.98
N ILE A 209 0.76 45.67 9.07
CA ILE A 209 2.15 45.97 8.69
C ILE A 209 2.25 45.80 7.16
N PRO A 210 2.70 46.80 6.41
CA PRO A 210 2.86 46.69 4.96
C PRO A 210 3.96 45.67 4.62
N PRO A 211 3.83 44.95 3.49
CA PRO A 211 4.81 43.94 3.07
C PRO A 211 6.17 44.58 2.78
N GLU A 212 7.24 43.97 3.32
CA GLU A 212 8.63 44.35 3.06
C GLU A 212 8.97 44.17 1.58
N GLU A 213 9.61 45.19 1.04
CA GLU A 213 10.06 45.32 -0.34
C GLU A 213 11.17 44.30 -0.63
N GLU A 214 11.00 43.46 -1.65
CA GLU A 214 11.97 42.45 -2.07
C GLU A 214 13.29 43.12 -2.52
N ILE A 215 14.39 42.70 -1.89
CA ILE A 215 15.75 43.13 -2.27
C ILE A 215 16.22 42.20 -3.41
N PRO A 216 16.57 42.74 -4.60
CA PRO A 216 17.07 41.92 -5.70
C PRO A 216 18.52 41.48 -5.47
N TYR A 217 18.79 40.21 -5.77
CA TYR A 217 20.14 39.61 -5.85
C TYR A 217 20.93 40.11 -7.06
#